data_AF-A0A9D1DE39-F1
#
_entry.id   AF-A0A9D1DE39-F1
#
_cell.length_a   1.000
_cell.length_b   1.000
_cell.length_c   1.000
_cell.angle_alpha   90.00
_cell.angle_beta   90.00
_cell.angle_gamma   90.00
#
_symmetry.space_group_name_H-M   'P 1'
#
loop_
_entity.id
_entity.type
_entity.pdbx_description
1 polymer ?
#
loop_
_entity_poly.entity_id
_entity_poly.type
_entity_poly.pdbx_seq_one_letter_code
_entity_poly.pdbx_strand_id
1 'polypeptide(L)'
;MSGSIAIDRRKTEHREIRRERLAALPENVLVAEETAVREDQMVRKERKRREKEAKREYQERGKQGRLLFLEEGRGLDMFQNHIALKQWDDTKTKHIDLPLRNLLAKQAPDKRFALKLFTILPEQAEQGKPLLSREAADLVSQGQAFSLCAVEDGEACGAICAKFSEGWQDAVELIHLYVAPSHRQRGIGGALLLELLDELTDFTGGELCRVEAMFSETAEGMMEFLQAAGFSLETEETACAWRIPVAALADAPLLQRKTASHPQGLFSLESLDIHQRKQLYHNLKRYDADYLSMEELEHAHPKLSYVLLGAGNSLDACSILDMQEEGVYCLRQFFCTPHHTTATLPVLQASARALLTFCPGEAVLEIPTVTEPAAQLAHRLLPKGTACRHMMCAVLNLHESRELFRGF
;
A
#
# COMPACT_ATOMS: atom_id res chain seq x y z
N MET A 1 36.74 -45.00 -11.45
CA MET A 1 37.67 -44.75 -10.33
C MET A 1 38.53 -43.54 -10.68
N SER A 2 38.87 -42.76 -9.66
CA SER A 2 39.85 -41.65 -9.66
C SER A 2 39.34 -40.28 -10.13
N GLY A 3 38.73 -39.55 -9.18
CA GLY A 3 38.70 -38.09 -9.15
C GLY A 3 39.79 -37.55 -8.21
N SER A 4 40.28 -36.34 -8.47
CA SER A 4 41.14 -35.55 -7.57
C SER A 4 40.88 -34.06 -7.85
N ILE A 5 40.11 -33.38 -7.00
CA ILE A 5 40.52 -32.39 -5.99
C ILE A 5 41.34 -31.22 -6.56
N ALA A 6 40.65 -30.13 -6.87
CA ALA A 6 41.20 -28.78 -6.93
C ALA A 6 40.36 -27.88 -6.00
N ILE A 7 40.63 -27.96 -4.70
CA ILE A 7 40.03 -27.08 -3.68
C ILE A 7 40.88 -25.81 -3.58
N ASP A 8 40.32 -24.72 -4.09
CA ASP A 8 40.20 -23.40 -3.44
C ASP A 8 41.38 -22.89 -2.59
N ARG A 9 42.53 -22.60 -3.25
CA ARG A 9 43.68 -21.90 -2.63
C ARG A 9 43.39 -20.45 -2.17
N ARG A 10 42.32 -19.81 -2.66
CA ARG A 10 42.00 -18.39 -2.34
C ARG A 10 41.27 -18.22 -1.00
N LYS A 11 40.59 -19.25 -0.48
CA LYS A 11 39.93 -19.18 0.85
C LYS A 11 40.89 -19.40 2.01
N THR A 12 42.01 -20.08 1.80
CA THR A 12 43.05 -20.28 2.81
C THR A 12 43.85 -18.99 3.08
N GLU A 13 44.23 -18.25 2.03
CA GLU A 13 44.98 -16.99 2.17
C GLU A 13 44.15 -15.89 2.89
N HIS A 14 42.84 -15.80 2.62
CA HIS A 14 41.98 -14.79 3.25
C HIS A 14 41.69 -15.08 4.75
N ARG A 15 41.86 -16.34 5.18
CA ARG A 15 41.76 -16.75 6.60
C ARG A 15 43.07 -16.53 7.35
N GLU A 16 44.23 -16.67 6.70
CA GLU A 16 45.54 -16.39 7.31
C GLU A 16 45.75 -14.89 7.52
N ILE A 17 45.41 -14.05 6.54
CA ILE A 17 45.53 -12.57 6.67
C ILE A 17 44.63 -12.01 7.78
N ARG A 18 43.47 -12.64 8.02
CA ARG A 18 42.55 -12.26 9.11
C ARG A 18 43.04 -12.75 10.47
N ARG A 19 43.73 -13.90 10.53
CA ARG A 19 44.39 -14.40 11.76
C ARG A 19 45.60 -13.57 12.16
N GLU A 20 46.43 -13.15 11.21
CA GLU A 20 47.58 -12.28 11.50
C GLU A 20 47.16 -10.89 11.98
N ARG A 21 46.06 -10.33 11.44
CA ARG A 21 45.51 -9.05 11.93
C ARG A 21 44.86 -9.14 13.31
N LEU A 22 44.26 -10.28 13.66
CA LEU A 22 43.67 -10.51 14.98
C LEU A 22 44.73 -10.81 16.06
N ALA A 23 45.91 -11.33 15.68
CA ALA A 23 47.03 -11.56 16.60
C ALA A 23 47.80 -10.28 16.97
N ALA A 24 47.56 -9.17 16.27
CA ALA A 24 48.22 -7.88 16.50
C ALA A 24 47.39 -6.89 17.35
N LEU A 25 46.19 -7.29 17.78
CA LEU A 25 45.31 -6.45 18.61
C LEU A 25 45.43 -6.87 20.09
N PRO A 26 45.48 -5.91 21.03
CA PRO A 26 45.51 -6.23 22.45
C PRO A 26 44.25 -7.03 22.85
N GLU A 27 44.41 -8.09 23.66
CA GLU A 27 43.33 -9.01 24.07
C GLU A 27 42.06 -8.27 24.58
N ASN A 28 42.25 -7.10 25.17
CA ASN A 28 41.19 -6.24 25.71
C ASN A 28 40.20 -5.71 24.65
N VAL A 29 40.62 -5.61 23.37
CA VAL A 29 39.80 -5.12 22.26
C VAL A 29 38.94 -6.24 21.65
N LEU A 30 39.48 -7.46 21.60
CA LEU A 30 38.75 -8.63 21.10
C LEU A 30 37.61 -9.04 22.03
N VAL A 31 37.83 -8.95 23.33
CA VAL A 31 36.79 -9.20 24.34
C VAL A 31 35.66 -8.17 24.24
N ALA A 32 35.99 -6.90 23.99
CA ALA A 32 35.01 -5.82 23.85
C ALA A 32 34.12 -5.94 22.61
N GLU A 33 34.69 -6.34 21.46
CA GLU A 33 33.92 -6.58 20.22
C GLU A 33 33.00 -7.81 20.33
N GLU A 34 33.45 -8.90 20.96
CA GLU A 34 32.60 -10.08 21.18
C GLU A 34 31.46 -9.80 22.18
N THR A 35 31.70 -8.99 23.21
CA THR A 35 30.64 -8.56 24.14
C THR A 35 29.62 -7.65 23.46
N ALA A 36 30.06 -6.70 22.63
CA ALA A 36 29.16 -5.81 21.90
C ALA A 36 28.28 -6.56 20.89
N VAL A 37 28.83 -7.55 20.18
CA VAL A 37 28.06 -8.39 19.26
C VAL A 37 27.05 -9.29 20.00
N ARG A 38 27.39 -9.77 21.20
CA ARG A 38 26.46 -10.55 22.04
C ARG A 38 25.35 -9.69 22.63
N GLU A 39 25.66 -8.47 23.06
CA GLU A 39 24.67 -7.51 23.54
C GLU A 39 23.68 -7.12 22.43
N ASP A 40 24.18 -6.81 21.23
CA ASP A 40 23.31 -6.44 20.10
C ASP A 40 22.39 -7.60 19.66
N GLN A 41 22.89 -8.84 19.74
CA GLN A 41 22.06 -10.03 19.52
C GLN A 41 21.01 -10.26 20.62
N MET A 42 21.32 -9.96 21.88
CA MET A 42 20.35 -10.04 22.97
C MET A 42 19.28 -8.94 22.86
N VAL A 43 19.66 -7.71 22.52
CA VAL A 43 18.73 -6.59 22.28
C VAL A 43 17.78 -6.91 21.13
N ARG A 44 18.29 -7.47 20.01
CA ARG A 44 17.43 -7.91 18.89
C ARG A 44 16.48 -9.05 19.26
N LYS A 45 16.92 -10.01 20.07
CA LYS A 45 16.06 -11.11 20.55
C LYS A 45 14.97 -10.59 21.49
N GLU A 46 15.31 -9.69 22.39
CA GLU A 46 14.36 -9.09 23.33
C GLU A 46 13.36 -8.19 22.61
N ARG A 47 13.78 -7.41 21.60
CA ARG A 47 12.88 -6.63 20.74
C ARG A 47 11.86 -7.52 20.02
N LYS A 48 12.31 -8.61 19.39
CA LYS A 48 11.43 -9.59 18.73
C LYS A 48 10.49 -10.31 19.70
N ARG A 49 10.92 -10.51 20.94
CA ARG A 49 10.06 -11.09 21.98
C ARG A 49 8.95 -10.12 22.36
N ARG A 50 9.28 -8.86 22.65
CA ARG A 50 8.31 -7.80 22.98
C ARG A 50 7.33 -7.54 21.85
N GLU A 51 7.78 -7.55 20.60
CA GLU A 51 6.92 -7.42 19.42
C GLU A 51 5.92 -8.60 19.30
N LYS A 52 6.37 -9.84 19.56
CA LYS A 52 5.48 -11.01 19.60
C LYS A 52 4.49 -10.94 20.77
N GLU A 53 4.92 -10.40 21.90
CA GLU A 53 4.11 -10.24 23.11
C GLU A 53 3.04 -9.16 22.89
N ALA A 54 3.40 -8.01 22.34
CA ALA A 54 2.48 -6.96 21.93
C ALA A 54 1.48 -7.43 20.85
N LYS A 55 1.92 -8.24 19.88
CA LYS A 55 1.02 -8.81 18.86
C LYS A 55 0.02 -9.81 19.45
N ARG A 56 0.44 -10.57 20.47
CA ARG A 56 -0.45 -11.46 21.23
C ARG A 56 -1.42 -10.67 22.09
N GLU A 57 -0.94 -9.64 22.78
CA GLU A 57 -1.76 -8.76 23.60
C GLU A 57 -2.78 -8.00 22.74
N TYR A 58 -2.41 -7.53 21.55
CA TYR A 58 -3.32 -6.94 20.58
C TYR A 58 -4.39 -7.95 20.10
N GLN A 59 -4.00 -9.20 19.83
CA GLN A 59 -4.97 -10.25 19.48
C GLN A 59 -5.87 -10.65 20.65
N GLU A 60 -5.37 -10.64 21.88
CA GLU A 60 -6.17 -10.97 23.07
C GLU A 60 -7.07 -9.81 23.49
N ARG A 61 -6.61 -8.56 23.40
CA ARG A 61 -7.44 -7.36 23.58
C ARG A 61 -8.47 -7.20 22.46
N GLY A 62 -8.13 -7.55 21.22
CA GLY A 62 -9.10 -7.65 20.12
C GLY A 62 -10.14 -8.75 20.35
N LYS A 63 -9.78 -9.86 21.01
CA LYS A 63 -10.73 -10.91 21.44
C LYS A 63 -11.56 -10.47 22.65
N GLN A 64 -10.99 -9.73 23.61
CA GLN A 64 -11.70 -9.17 24.76
C GLN A 64 -12.64 -8.04 24.34
N GLY A 65 -12.23 -7.19 23.39
CA GLY A 65 -13.11 -6.22 22.72
C GLY A 65 -14.26 -6.93 22.00
N ARG A 66 -13.99 -8.02 21.27
CA ARG A 66 -15.05 -8.89 20.69
C ARG A 66 -15.96 -9.52 21.75
N LEU A 67 -15.45 -9.90 22.93
CA LEU A 67 -16.22 -10.49 24.02
C LEU A 67 -17.09 -9.47 24.75
N LEU A 68 -16.58 -8.26 25.02
CA LEU A 68 -17.36 -7.14 25.56
C LEU A 68 -18.46 -6.70 24.57
N PHE A 69 -18.16 -6.70 23.26
CA PHE A 69 -19.16 -6.41 22.22
C PHE A 69 -20.23 -7.52 22.06
N LEU A 70 -19.89 -8.77 22.40
CA LEU A 70 -20.84 -9.89 22.43
C LEU A 70 -21.66 -9.92 23.75
N GLU A 71 -21.08 -9.52 24.88
CA GLU A 71 -21.76 -9.46 26.19
C GLU A 71 -22.67 -8.23 26.35
N GLU A 72 -22.42 -7.11 25.65
CA GLU A 72 -23.33 -5.95 25.58
C GLU A 72 -24.53 -6.14 24.61
N GLY A 73 -24.70 -7.34 24.06
CA GLY A 73 -26.02 -7.89 23.74
C GLY A 73 -26.73 -7.37 22.49
N ARG A 74 -26.12 -7.49 21.29
CA ARG A 74 -26.86 -7.48 20.00
C ARG A 74 -26.30 -8.45 18.94
N GLY A 75 -25.74 -9.58 19.36
CA GLY A 75 -25.39 -10.68 18.46
C GLY A 75 -26.53 -11.70 18.36
N LEU A 76 -26.77 -12.18 17.14
CA LEU A 76 -27.61 -13.32 16.76
C LEU A 76 -29.13 -13.10 16.67
N ASP A 77 -29.58 -12.72 15.47
CA ASP A 77 -30.57 -13.57 14.79
C ASP A 77 -30.57 -13.33 13.27
N MET A 78 -30.84 -14.41 12.53
CA MET A 78 -31.06 -14.51 11.08
C MET A 78 -29.86 -14.93 10.20
N PHE A 79 -29.43 -16.18 10.36
CA PHE A 79 -29.13 -17.00 9.19
C PHE A 79 -30.45 -17.56 8.66
N GLN A 80 -30.84 -17.21 7.42
CA GLN A 80 -31.59 -18.04 6.46
C GLN A 80 -32.17 -17.15 5.34
N ASN A 81 -31.59 -17.23 4.14
CA ASN A 81 -32.24 -17.84 2.97
C ASN A 81 -31.53 -17.46 1.66
N HIS A 82 -31.24 -18.51 0.89
CA HIS A 82 -30.81 -18.46 -0.50
C HIS A 82 -31.92 -17.93 -1.43
N ILE A 83 -31.52 -17.38 -2.59
CA ILE A 83 -31.89 -17.80 -3.97
C ILE A 83 -31.86 -16.60 -4.95
N ALA A 84 -30.82 -16.64 -5.81
CA ALA A 84 -30.83 -16.55 -7.28
C ALA A 84 -31.09 -15.25 -8.09
N LEU A 85 -30.10 -15.02 -8.98
CA LEU A 85 -30.18 -14.75 -10.43
C LEU A 85 -30.37 -13.32 -10.97
N LYS A 86 -29.28 -12.87 -11.61
CA LYS A 86 -29.12 -12.58 -13.06
C LYS A 86 -29.02 -11.12 -13.54
N GLN A 87 -27.98 -10.99 -14.37
CA GLN A 87 -27.79 -10.12 -15.54
C GLN A 87 -27.44 -8.67 -15.29
N TRP A 88 -26.12 -8.47 -15.37
CA TRP A 88 -25.40 -7.22 -15.51
C TRP A 88 -25.29 -6.92 -17.00
N ASP A 89 -25.77 -5.77 -17.46
CA ASP A 89 -25.25 -5.07 -18.62
C ASP A 89 -25.63 -3.57 -18.58
N ASP A 90 -24.61 -2.76 -18.82
CA ASP A 90 -24.54 -1.43 -19.41
C ASP A 90 -25.56 -0.34 -19.06
N THR A 91 -25.18 0.52 -18.10
CA THR A 91 -25.29 2.01 -18.19
C THR A 91 -24.62 2.66 -16.97
N LYS A 92 -23.30 2.89 -17.04
CA LYS A 92 -22.52 3.56 -15.98
C LYS A 92 -22.90 5.05 -15.85
N THR A 93 -23.97 5.33 -15.09
CA THR A 93 -24.21 6.52 -14.21
C THR A 93 -25.65 6.56 -13.67
N LYS A 94 -26.29 5.39 -13.48
CA LYS A 94 -27.60 5.32 -12.85
C LYS A 94 -27.56 4.39 -11.65
N HIS A 95 -27.80 5.00 -10.49
CA HIS A 95 -28.31 4.39 -9.27
C HIS A 95 -27.53 3.17 -8.77
N ILE A 96 -26.65 3.38 -7.78
CA ILE A 96 -26.12 2.28 -6.96
C ILE A 96 -27.25 1.83 -6.03
N ASP A 97 -28.19 1.08 -6.59
CA ASP A 97 -29.24 0.36 -5.85
C ASP A 97 -28.70 -1.08 -5.62
N LEU A 98 -27.73 -1.20 -4.71
CA LEU A 98 -27.17 -2.48 -4.23
C LEU A 98 -27.54 -2.65 -2.73
N PRO A 99 -27.47 -3.86 -2.14
CA PRO A 99 -28.41 -4.38 -1.13
C PRO A 99 -28.28 -3.82 0.30
N LEU A 100 -28.07 -2.52 0.45
CA LEU A 100 -28.23 -1.76 1.71
C LEU A 100 -29.69 -1.68 2.15
N ARG A 101 -30.67 -1.91 1.25
CA ARG A 101 -32.10 -1.99 1.60
C ARG A 101 -32.41 -2.98 2.72
N ASN A 102 -31.67 -4.08 2.84
CA ASN A 102 -31.86 -5.05 3.92
C ASN A 102 -31.29 -4.59 5.26
N LEU A 103 -30.28 -3.72 5.26
CA LEU A 103 -29.78 -3.01 6.44
C LEU A 103 -30.78 -1.92 6.87
N LEU A 104 -31.39 -1.22 5.91
CA LEU A 104 -32.32 -0.10 6.13
C LEU A 104 -33.74 -0.54 6.53
N ALA A 105 -34.22 -1.69 6.08
CA ALA A 105 -35.59 -2.15 6.33
C ALA A 105 -35.85 -2.63 7.77
N LYS A 106 -34.82 -2.85 8.58
CA LYS A 106 -34.97 -3.34 9.97
C LYS A 106 -35.15 -2.22 11.00
N GLN A 107 -35.01 -0.94 10.63
CA GLN A 107 -35.13 0.18 11.55
C GLN A 107 -35.76 1.42 10.88
N ALA A 108 -37.10 1.50 10.94
CA ALA A 108 -37.85 2.75 10.72
C ALA A 108 -38.96 2.82 11.79
N PRO A 109 -39.30 4.01 12.34
CA PRO A 109 -39.42 5.32 11.67
C PRO A 109 -38.42 6.36 12.24
N ASP A 110 -38.01 7.42 11.54
CA ASP A 110 -38.86 8.53 11.11
C ASP A 110 -38.19 9.36 9.99
N LYS A 111 -38.99 9.95 9.09
CA LYS A 111 -38.55 10.72 7.91
C LYS A 111 -38.10 12.14 8.28
N ARG A 112 -36.81 12.29 8.58
CA ARG A 112 -36.06 13.54 8.36
C ARG A 112 -34.70 13.17 7.79
N PHE A 113 -34.17 14.02 6.91
CA PHE A 113 -32.87 13.93 6.21
C PHE A 113 -31.69 13.81 7.20
N ALA A 114 -31.61 12.71 7.94
CA ALA A 114 -30.57 12.46 8.91
C ALA A 114 -29.48 11.66 8.20
N LEU A 115 -28.38 12.34 7.89
CA LEU A 115 -27.11 11.69 7.62
C LEU A 115 -26.85 10.69 8.75
N LYS A 116 -26.62 9.43 8.40
CA LYS A 116 -26.27 8.37 9.35
C LYS A 116 -24.86 7.88 9.04
N LEU A 117 -24.05 7.74 10.07
CA LEU A 117 -22.72 7.17 9.98
C LEU A 117 -22.75 5.74 10.53
N PHE A 118 -22.04 4.84 9.86
CA PHE A 118 -21.95 3.43 10.25
C PHE A 118 -20.52 2.95 10.15
N THR A 119 -20.03 2.28 11.18
CA THR A 119 -18.75 1.57 11.13
C THR A 119 -18.85 0.40 10.14
N ILE A 120 -17.85 0.27 9.26
CA ILE A 120 -17.73 -0.86 8.33
C ILE A 120 -16.90 -1.94 9.02
N LEU A 121 -17.56 -3.03 9.41
CA LEU A 121 -16.90 -4.18 10.03
C LEU A 121 -16.12 -5.02 8.99
N PRO A 122 -15.13 -5.83 9.40
CA PRO A 122 -14.36 -6.66 8.48
C PRO A 122 -15.22 -7.55 7.56
N GLU A 123 -16.28 -8.16 8.10
CA GLU A 123 -17.25 -8.96 7.34
C GLU A 123 -18.11 -8.16 6.35
N GLN A 124 -18.15 -6.83 6.49
CA GLN A 124 -18.88 -5.89 5.65
C GLN A 124 -17.98 -5.17 4.63
N ALA A 125 -16.67 -5.36 4.68
CA ALA A 125 -15.71 -4.67 3.81
C ALA A 125 -16.04 -4.83 2.31
N GLU A 126 -16.45 -6.04 1.90
CA GLU A 126 -16.89 -6.33 0.53
C GLU A 126 -18.09 -5.47 0.10
N GLN A 127 -19.01 -5.18 1.02
CA GLN A 127 -20.19 -4.35 0.76
C GLN A 127 -19.82 -2.86 0.67
N GLY A 128 -18.71 -2.45 1.30
CA GLY A 128 -18.17 -1.09 1.25
C GLY A 128 -17.32 -0.79 0.02
N LYS A 129 -16.88 -1.81 -0.75
CA LYS A 129 -16.05 -1.66 -1.97
C LYS A 129 -16.55 -0.64 -3.01
N PRO A 130 -17.85 -0.37 -3.20
CA PRO A 130 -18.28 0.68 -4.14
C PRO A 130 -17.85 2.08 -3.71
N LEU A 131 -17.56 2.30 -2.42
CA LEU A 131 -17.15 3.58 -1.86
C LEU A 131 -15.71 3.60 -1.34
N LEU A 132 -15.13 2.44 -1.05
CA LEU A 132 -13.74 2.29 -0.61
C LEU A 132 -12.83 1.97 -1.80
N SER A 133 -11.59 2.46 -1.75
CA SER A 133 -10.54 1.93 -2.61
C SER A 133 -10.33 0.44 -2.30
N ARG A 134 -9.76 -0.30 -3.25
CA ARG A 134 -9.43 -1.71 -3.06
C ARG A 134 -8.53 -1.92 -1.83
N GLU A 135 -7.47 -1.11 -1.73
CA GLU A 135 -6.54 -1.14 -0.60
C GLU A 135 -7.25 -0.93 0.73
N ALA A 136 -8.14 0.08 0.81
CA ALA A 136 -8.91 0.34 2.01
C ALA A 136 -9.85 -0.82 2.37
N ALA A 137 -10.54 -1.41 1.40
CA ALA A 137 -11.40 -2.55 1.63
C ALA A 137 -10.62 -3.79 2.11
N ASP A 138 -9.45 -4.05 1.52
CA ASP A 138 -8.59 -5.18 1.90
C ASP A 138 -8.09 -5.00 3.34
N LEU A 139 -7.62 -3.80 3.73
CA LEU A 139 -7.20 -3.50 5.11
C LEU A 139 -8.34 -3.63 6.13
N VAL A 140 -9.54 -3.16 5.80
CA VAL A 140 -10.74 -3.31 6.67
C VAL A 140 -11.10 -4.79 6.83
N SER A 141 -11.08 -5.57 5.74
CA SER A 141 -11.40 -7.00 5.77
C SER A 141 -10.45 -7.82 6.67
N GLN A 142 -9.20 -7.34 6.81
CA GLN A 142 -8.18 -7.95 7.65
C GLN A 142 -8.24 -7.45 9.11
N GLY A 143 -9.14 -6.51 9.43
CA GLY A 143 -9.24 -5.86 10.74
C GLY A 143 -8.02 -5.00 11.07
N GLN A 144 -7.38 -4.43 10.05
CA GLN A 144 -6.17 -3.60 10.17
C GLN A 144 -6.46 -2.10 10.02
N ALA A 145 -7.69 -1.73 9.67
CA ALA A 145 -8.12 -0.35 9.50
C ALA A 145 -9.51 -0.11 10.10
N PHE A 146 -9.75 1.13 10.53
CA PHE A 146 -11.03 1.67 10.96
C PHE A 146 -11.69 2.32 9.76
N SER A 147 -12.98 2.09 9.56
CA SER A 147 -13.70 2.68 8.44
C SER A 147 -15.13 3.00 8.78
N LEU A 148 -15.60 4.14 8.28
CA LEU A 148 -16.98 4.60 8.40
C LEU A 148 -17.60 4.80 7.03
N CYS A 149 -18.90 4.56 6.93
CA CYS A 149 -19.76 4.85 5.79
C CYS A 149 -20.80 5.90 6.17
N ALA A 150 -20.98 6.89 5.30
CA ALA A 150 -22.06 7.86 5.38
C ALA A 150 -23.23 7.42 4.50
N VAL A 151 -24.43 7.41 5.06
CA VAL A 151 -25.68 7.09 4.37
C VAL A 151 -26.66 8.24 4.55
N GLU A 152 -27.20 8.73 3.44
CA GLU A 152 -28.24 9.75 3.42
C GLU A 152 -29.41 9.25 2.57
N ASP A 153 -30.65 9.40 3.07
CA ASP A 153 -31.87 8.93 2.40
C ASP A 153 -31.85 7.44 1.96
N GLY A 154 -31.05 6.63 2.64
CA GLY A 154 -30.87 5.21 2.35
C GLY A 154 -29.84 4.91 1.25
N GLU A 155 -29.14 5.93 0.76
CA GLU A 155 -28.06 5.80 -0.22
C GLU A 155 -26.71 6.07 0.44
N ALA A 156 -25.73 5.20 0.18
CA ALA A 156 -24.37 5.40 0.69
C ALA A 156 -23.68 6.51 -0.12
N CYS A 157 -23.30 7.60 0.56
CA CYS A 157 -22.88 8.85 -0.06
C CYS A 157 -21.42 9.24 0.25
N GLY A 158 -20.75 8.52 1.15
CA GLY A 158 -19.33 8.71 1.43
C GLY A 158 -18.74 7.62 2.30
N ALA A 159 -17.42 7.54 2.34
CA ALA A 159 -16.69 6.63 3.21
C ALA A 159 -15.32 7.22 3.58
N ILE A 160 -14.83 6.86 4.76
CA ILE A 160 -13.49 7.18 5.24
C ILE A 160 -12.83 5.91 5.81
N CYS A 161 -11.52 5.80 5.67
CA CYS A 161 -10.73 4.69 6.18
C CYS A 161 -9.38 5.17 6.68
N ALA A 162 -8.96 4.69 7.86
CA ALA A 162 -7.67 4.98 8.45
C ALA A 162 -7.06 3.74 9.11
N LYS A 163 -5.73 3.68 9.18
CA LYS A 163 -4.98 2.65 9.90
C LYS A 163 -3.97 3.29 10.84
N PHE A 164 -3.48 2.53 11.82
CA PHE A 164 -2.34 3.00 12.62
C PHE A 164 -1.06 3.03 11.78
N SER A 165 -0.27 4.07 11.98
CA SER A 165 1.01 4.24 11.29
C SER A 165 2.01 3.19 11.75
N GLU A 166 2.83 2.68 10.83
CA GLU A 166 3.81 1.66 11.19
C GLU A 166 4.83 2.19 12.21
N GLY A 167 4.91 1.55 13.36
CA GLY A 167 5.86 1.92 14.42
C GLY A 167 5.36 2.99 15.40
N TRP A 168 4.15 3.54 15.20
CA TRP A 168 3.55 4.55 16.07
C TRP A 168 2.16 4.07 16.53
N GLN A 169 1.96 3.98 17.85
CA GLN A 169 0.69 3.50 18.42
C GLN A 169 -0.35 4.63 18.58
N ASP A 170 0.11 5.86 18.48
CA ASP A 170 -0.62 7.12 18.71
C ASP A 170 -0.80 7.95 17.43
N ALA A 171 -0.30 7.46 16.29
CA ALA A 171 -0.45 8.12 14.99
C ALA A 171 -1.23 7.25 14.01
N VAL A 172 -2.10 7.88 13.22
CA VAL A 172 -2.92 7.21 12.21
C VAL A 172 -2.73 7.83 10.83
N GLU A 173 -2.80 6.99 9.80
CA GLU A 173 -2.75 7.35 8.39
C GLU A 173 -4.16 7.23 7.79
N LEU A 174 -4.68 8.31 7.21
CA LEU A 174 -5.89 8.30 6.39
C LEU A 174 -5.57 7.67 5.04
N ILE A 175 -6.13 6.48 4.81
CA ILE A 175 -5.91 5.67 3.60
C ILE A 175 -6.91 6.04 2.51
N HIS A 176 -8.14 6.40 2.91
CA HIS A 176 -9.20 6.68 1.97
C HIS A 176 -10.18 7.70 2.54
N LEU A 177 -10.57 8.66 1.72
CA LEU A 177 -11.68 9.56 1.99
C LEU A 177 -12.40 9.85 0.67
N TYR A 178 -13.68 9.53 0.62
CA TYR A 178 -14.50 9.76 -0.55
C TYR A 178 -15.89 10.26 -0.16
N VAL A 179 -16.37 11.26 -0.90
CA VAL A 179 -17.75 11.73 -0.86
C VAL A 179 -18.26 11.84 -2.30
N ALA A 180 -19.43 11.23 -2.56
CA ALA A 180 -20.07 11.23 -3.86
C ALA A 180 -20.23 12.68 -4.38
N PRO A 181 -19.92 12.97 -5.66
CA PRO A 181 -19.94 14.33 -6.20
C PRO A 181 -21.26 15.09 -5.94
N SER A 182 -22.40 14.42 -6.05
CA SER A 182 -23.73 14.98 -5.78
C SER A 182 -24.00 15.34 -4.31
N HIS A 183 -23.13 14.91 -3.39
CA HIS A 183 -23.25 15.09 -1.95
C HIS A 183 -22.11 15.92 -1.35
N ARG A 184 -21.20 16.45 -2.18
CA ARG A 184 -20.10 17.31 -1.74
C ARG A 184 -20.60 18.68 -1.24
N GLN A 185 -19.78 19.37 -0.46
CA GLN A 185 -20.06 20.69 0.13
C GLN A 185 -21.28 20.72 1.07
N ARG A 186 -21.69 19.56 1.60
CA ARG A 186 -22.80 19.41 2.56
C ARG A 186 -22.34 19.02 3.97
N GLY A 187 -21.04 19.08 4.25
CA GLY A 187 -20.45 18.73 5.55
C GLY A 187 -20.19 17.24 5.78
N ILE A 188 -20.54 16.35 4.85
CA ILE A 188 -20.42 14.88 5.02
C ILE A 188 -18.97 14.45 5.27
N GLY A 189 -18.01 14.98 4.50
CA GLY A 189 -16.59 14.66 4.70
C GLY A 189 -16.08 15.08 6.07
N GLY A 190 -16.54 16.22 6.58
CA GLY A 190 -16.21 16.69 7.93
C GLY A 190 -16.84 15.81 9.01
N ALA A 191 -18.10 15.42 8.85
CA ALA A 191 -18.78 14.51 9.78
C ALA A 191 -18.08 13.13 9.83
N LEU A 192 -17.71 12.57 8.67
CA LEU A 192 -16.94 11.32 8.59
C LEU A 192 -15.60 11.43 9.29
N LEU A 193 -14.87 12.52 9.07
CA LEU A 193 -13.57 12.74 9.69
C LEU A 193 -13.70 12.89 11.21
N LEU A 194 -14.63 13.71 11.71
CA LEU A 194 -14.83 13.92 13.13
C LEU A 194 -15.20 12.62 13.85
N GLU A 195 -16.18 11.88 13.33
CA GLU A 195 -16.62 10.61 13.94
C GLU A 195 -15.48 9.58 13.95
N LEU A 196 -14.67 9.52 12.88
CA LEU A 196 -13.51 8.64 12.84
C LEU A 196 -12.47 9.03 13.90
N LEU A 197 -12.21 10.33 14.08
CA LEU A 197 -11.28 10.82 15.09
C LEU A 197 -11.77 10.52 16.50
N ASP A 198 -13.08 10.65 16.75
CA ASP A 198 -13.69 10.31 18.04
C ASP A 198 -13.56 8.80 18.31
N GLU A 199 -13.90 7.93 17.35
CA GLU A 199 -13.72 6.47 17.49
C GLU A 199 -12.25 6.08 17.77
N LEU A 200 -11.30 6.68 17.05
CA LEU A 200 -9.87 6.43 17.22
C LEU A 200 -9.35 6.98 18.55
N THR A 201 -9.85 8.13 18.99
CA THR A 201 -9.49 8.71 20.29
C THR A 201 -9.99 7.82 21.43
N ASP A 202 -11.23 7.35 21.35
CA ASP A 202 -11.79 6.41 22.33
C ASP A 202 -11.02 5.08 22.33
N PHE A 203 -10.71 4.54 21.15
CA PHE A 203 -9.94 3.31 21.02
C PHE A 203 -8.53 3.40 21.61
N THR A 204 -7.88 4.55 21.45
CA THR A 204 -6.55 4.82 22.00
C THR A 204 -6.58 5.30 23.46
N GLY A 205 -7.76 5.41 24.09
CA GLY A 205 -7.88 5.94 25.44
C GLY A 205 -7.46 7.41 25.56
N GLY A 206 -7.59 8.18 24.48
CA GLY A 206 -7.23 9.60 24.42
C GLY A 206 -5.77 9.89 24.06
N GLU A 207 -5.02 8.88 23.66
CA GLU A 207 -3.59 8.98 23.32
C GLU A 207 -3.32 9.32 21.85
N LEU A 208 -4.35 9.37 20.99
CA LEU A 208 -4.20 9.77 19.58
C LEU A 208 -3.56 11.18 19.49
N CYS A 209 -2.36 11.23 18.92
CA CYS A 209 -1.53 12.43 18.89
C CYS A 209 -1.47 13.06 17.50
N ARG A 210 -1.59 12.24 16.45
CA ARG A 210 -1.29 12.66 15.08
C ARG A 210 -2.13 11.92 14.05
N VAL A 211 -2.59 12.65 13.04
CA VAL A 211 -3.27 12.10 11.86
C VAL A 211 -2.55 12.59 10.61
N GLU A 212 -2.21 11.67 9.72
CA GLU A 212 -1.51 11.94 8.47
C GLU A 212 -2.39 11.56 7.29
N ALA A 213 -2.31 12.30 6.19
CA ALA A 213 -2.99 11.96 4.95
C ALA A 213 -2.12 12.31 3.74
N MET A 214 -1.94 11.34 2.84
CA MET A 214 -1.25 11.54 1.58
C MET A 214 -2.26 11.71 0.45
N PHE A 215 -2.16 12.79 -0.32
CA PHE A 215 -3.11 13.05 -1.41
C PHE A 215 -2.42 13.74 -2.60
N SER A 216 -3.03 13.65 -3.78
CA SER A 216 -2.55 14.41 -4.94
C SER A 216 -2.96 15.87 -4.82
N GLU A 217 -2.06 16.80 -5.15
CA GLU A 217 -2.37 18.24 -5.26
C GLU A 217 -3.57 18.53 -6.19
N THR A 218 -3.82 17.64 -7.15
CA THR A 218 -4.93 17.77 -8.11
C THR A 218 -6.26 17.19 -7.62
N ALA A 219 -6.30 16.63 -6.41
CA ALA A 219 -7.53 16.10 -5.83
C ALA A 219 -8.47 17.27 -5.49
N GLU A 220 -9.53 17.39 -6.28
CA GLU A 220 -10.48 18.51 -6.22
C GLU A 220 -11.04 18.71 -4.82
N GLY A 221 -10.80 19.89 -4.23
CA GLY A 221 -11.34 20.30 -2.94
C GLY A 221 -10.68 19.66 -1.72
N MET A 222 -9.70 18.77 -1.89
CA MET A 222 -9.06 18.06 -0.77
C MET A 222 -8.14 18.97 0.03
N MET A 223 -7.40 19.85 -0.66
CA MET A 223 -6.48 20.79 -0.01
C MET A 223 -7.24 21.75 0.89
N GLU A 224 -8.32 22.36 0.38
CA GLU A 224 -9.16 23.29 1.12
C GLU A 224 -9.88 22.59 2.28
N PHE A 225 -10.34 21.35 2.06
CA PHE A 225 -10.98 20.54 3.10
C PHE A 225 -10.02 20.25 4.26
N LEU A 226 -8.82 19.74 3.99
CA LEU A 226 -7.86 19.38 5.03
C LEU A 226 -7.34 20.61 5.78
N GLN A 227 -7.08 21.72 5.08
CA GLN A 227 -6.74 22.99 5.74
C GLN A 227 -7.87 23.49 6.65
N ALA A 228 -9.13 23.42 6.18
CA ALA A 228 -10.29 23.80 7.00
C ALA A 228 -10.47 22.89 8.22
N ALA A 229 -10.06 21.61 8.12
CA ALA A 229 -10.02 20.66 9.22
C ALA A 229 -8.81 20.84 10.16
N GLY A 230 -7.94 21.83 9.90
CA GLY A 230 -6.80 22.16 10.76
C GLY A 230 -5.51 21.41 10.42
N PHE A 231 -5.44 20.67 9.31
CA PHE A 231 -4.21 20.03 8.87
C PHE A 231 -3.21 21.07 8.38
N SER A 232 -1.95 20.90 8.78
CA SER A 232 -0.81 21.54 8.14
C SER A 232 -0.46 20.78 6.88
N LEU A 233 -0.18 21.50 5.79
CA LEU A 233 0.15 20.88 4.50
C LEU A 233 1.63 21.08 4.19
N GLU A 234 2.30 19.99 3.85
CA GLU A 234 3.68 19.96 3.38
C GLU A 234 3.72 19.31 2.00
N THR A 235 4.47 19.88 1.07
CA THR A 235 4.73 19.24 -0.22
C THR A 235 5.79 18.17 -0.02
N GLU A 236 5.48 16.93 -0.39
CA GLU A 236 6.45 15.85 -0.32
C GLU A 236 7.38 15.95 -1.54
N GLU A 237 8.54 16.60 -1.36
CA GLU A 237 9.47 16.89 -2.47
C GLU A 237 9.92 15.63 -3.22
N THR A 238 9.98 14.50 -2.51
CA THR A 238 10.43 13.21 -3.05
C THR A 238 9.31 12.30 -3.56
N ALA A 239 8.04 12.64 -3.32
CA ALA A 239 6.91 11.84 -3.76
C ALA A 239 6.11 12.54 -4.87
N CYS A 240 6.05 11.92 -6.04
CA CYS A 240 5.24 12.40 -7.15
C CYS A 240 4.65 11.25 -7.96
N ALA A 241 3.53 11.51 -8.63
CA ALA A 241 2.88 10.60 -9.54
C ALA A 241 2.97 11.14 -10.97
N TRP A 242 3.58 10.37 -11.86
CA TRP A 242 3.66 10.66 -13.28
C TRP A 242 2.46 10.02 -13.98
N ARG A 243 1.67 10.80 -14.73
CA ARG A 243 0.52 10.27 -15.49
C ARG A 243 0.71 10.52 -16.99
N ILE A 244 0.69 9.45 -17.79
CA ILE A 244 0.99 9.50 -19.22
C ILE A 244 -0.01 8.65 -20.01
N PRO A 245 -0.58 9.16 -21.12
CA PRO A 245 -1.32 8.31 -22.06
C PRO A 245 -0.44 7.19 -22.60
N VAL A 246 -0.92 5.95 -22.63
CA VAL A 246 -0.17 4.80 -23.12
C VAL A 246 0.37 5.05 -24.52
N ALA A 247 -0.41 5.69 -25.41
CA ALA A 247 0.04 6.06 -26.75
C ALA A 247 1.31 6.93 -26.76
N ALA A 248 1.49 7.82 -25.78
CA ALA A 248 2.67 8.68 -25.69
C ALA A 248 3.95 7.93 -25.31
N LEU A 249 3.85 6.68 -24.83
CA LEU A 249 5.02 5.84 -24.59
C LEU A 249 5.78 5.51 -25.87
N ALA A 250 5.11 5.50 -27.03
CA ALA A 250 5.73 5.23 -28.33
C ALA A 250 6.89 6.20 -28.63
N ASP A 251 6.73 7.45 -28.21
CA ASP A 251 7.71 8.52 -28.40
C ASP A 251 8.63 8.73 -27.19
N ALA A 252 8.50 7.91 -26.15
CA ALA A 252 9.27 8.06 -24.92
C ALA A 252 10.77 7.77 -25.15
N PRO A 253 11.69 8.55 -24.54
CA PRO A 253 13.13 8.25 -24.53
C PRO A 253 13.44 6.81 -24.10
N LEU A 254 12.61 6.22 -23.24
CA LEU A 254 12.68 4.81 -22.85
C LEU A 254 12.78 3.86 -24.05
N LEU A 255 11.91 4.01 -25.05
CA LEU A 255 11.84 3.10 -26.20
C LEU A 255 12.86 3.43 -27.30
N GLN A 256 13.37 4.66 -27.33
CA GLN A 256 14.38 5.10 -28.29
C GLN A 256 15.80 4.60 -27.95
N ARG A 257 16.04 4.24 -26.69
CA ARG A 257 17.35 3.74 -26.24
C ARG A 257 17.61 2.35 -26.78
N LYS A 258 18.76 2.18 -27.45
CA LYS A 258 19.25 0.87 -27.89
C LYS A 258 19.61 0.02 -26.69
N THR A 259 18.91 -1.10 -26.52
CA THR A 259 19.30 -2.21 -25.64
C THR A 259 19.94 -3.31 -26.48
N ALA A 260 20.88 -4.05 -25.88
CA ALA A 260 21.32 -5.31 -26.47
C ALA A 260 20.08 -6.19 -26.69
N SER A 261 20.04 -6.89 -27.82
CA SER A 261 18.95 -7.78 -28.22
C SER A 261 18.45 -8.64 -27.05
N HIS A 262 17.13 -8.67 -26.82
CA HIS A 262 16.38 -9.50 -25.88
C HIS A 262 17.24 -10.21 -24.82
N PRO A 263 17.46 -9.61 -23.64
CA PRO A 263 18.31 -10.24 -22.65
C PRO A 263 17.76 -11.62 -22.29
N GLN A 264 18.66 -12.59 -22.24
CA GLN A 264 18.32 -13.93 -21.76
C GLN A 264 17.78 -13.83 -20.34
N GLY A 265 16.72 -14.59 -20.04
CA GLY A 265 16.09 -14.60 -18.72
C GLY A 265 15.04 -13.53 -18.49
N LEU A 266 14.61 -12.79 -19.52
CA LEU A 266 13.47 -11.87 -19.43
C LEU A 266 12.16 -12.65 -19.63
N PHE A 267 11.30 -12.60 -18.62
CA PHE A 267 10.03 -13.33 -18.57
C PHE A 267 8.88 -12.37 -18.26
N SER A 268 7.72 -12.61 -18.87
CA SER A 268 6.46 -12.02 -18.39
C SER A 268 6.02 -12.74 -17.12
N LEU A 269 5.29 -12.05 -16.25
CA LEU A 269 4.73 -12.68 -15.05
C LEU A 269 3.77 -13.83 -15.39
N GLU A 270 3.07 -13.75 -16.53
CA GLU A 270 2.25 -14.84 -17.10
C GLU A 270 3.05 -16.14 -17.30
N SER A 271 4.33 -16.03 -17.69
CA SER A 271 5.18 -17.19 -17.97
C SER A 271 5.83 -17.81 -16.73
N LEU A 272 5.70 -17.17 -15.56
CA LEU A 272 6.25 -17.67 -14.30
C LEU A 272 5.25 -18.58 -13.59
N ASP A 273 5.73 -19.74 -13.14
CA ASP A 273 4.95 -20.64 -12.28
C ASP A 273 4.76 -20.08 -10.85
N ILE A 274 3.88 -20.71 -10.07
CA ILE A 274 3.56 -20.28 -8.70
C ILE A 274 4.81 -20.26 -7.81
N HIS A 275 5.72 -21.22 -7.98
CA HIS A 275 6.94 -21.30 -7.19
C HIS A 275 7.91 -20.15 -7.54
N GLN A 276 8.08 -19.84 -8.83
CA GLN A 276 8.89 -18.72 -9.31
C GLN A 276 8.32 -17.37 -8.86
N ARG A 277 6.99 -17.20 -8.82
CA ARG A 277 6.35 -15.99 -8.27
C ARG A 277 6.60 -15.84 -6.77
N LYS A 278 6.52 -16.93 -6.00
CA LYS A 278 6.89 -16.92 -4.57
C LYS A 278 8.37 -16.59 -4.38
N GLN A 279 9.25 -17.12 -5.23
CA GLN A 279 10.67 -16.79 -5.21
C GLN A 279 10.93 -15.32 -5.55
N LEU A 280 10.22 -14.74 -6.51
CA LEU A 280 10.27 -13.30 -6.81
C LEU A 280 9.95 -12.47 -5.56
N TYR A 281 8.82 -12.76 -4.90
CA TYR A 281 8.43 -12.07 -3.66
C TYR A 281 9.49 -12.23 -2.56
N HIS A 282 10.02 -13.44 -2.37
CA HIS A 282 11.07 -13.68 -1.37
C HIS A 282 12.39 -12.96 -1.69
N ASN A 283 12.73 -12.84 -2.98
CA ASN A 283 13.89 -12.08 -3.41
C ASN A 283 13.70 -10.58 -3.14
N LEU A 284 12.54 -10.01 -3.48
CA LEU A 284 12.22 -8.60 -3.17
C LEU A 284 12.35 -8.32 -1.67
N LYS A 285 11.77 -9.18 -0.84
CA LYS A 285 11.88 -9.09 0.61
C LYS A 285 13.30 -9.21 1.14
N ARG A 286 14.14 -10.04 0.51
CA ARG A 286 15.57 -10.15 0.86
C ARG A 286 16.33 -8.86 0.59
N TYR A 287 15.90 -8.08 -0.40
CA TYR A 287 16.48 -6.79 -0.76
C TYR A 287 15.81 -5.60 -0.07
N ASP A 288 14.87 -5.83 0.85
CA ASP A 288 14.09 -4.77 1.51
C ASP A 288 13.35 -3.89 0.49
N ALA A 289 12.84 -4.52 -0.56
CA ALA A 289 12.17 -3.90 -1.69
C ALA A 289 10.78 -4.50 -1.95
N ASP A 290 10.15 -5.12 -0.93
CA ASP A 290 8.79 -5.64 -0.96
C ASP A 290 7.76 -4.55 -0.68
N TYR A 291 7.67 -3.54 -1.55
CA TYR A 291 6.59 -2.53 -1.52
C TYR A 291 5.23 -3.07 -1.99
N LEU A 292 5.16 -4.38 -2.25
CA LEU A 292 3.95 -5.10 -2.63
C LEU A 292 3.87 -6.39 -1.81
N SER A 293 2.69 -6.71 -1.32
CA SER A 293 2.36 -7.97 -0.67
C SER A 293 2.27 -9.13 -1.68
N MET A 294 2.33 -10.37 -1.19
CA MET A 294 2.16 -11.54 -2.06
C MET A 294 0.79 -11.53 -2.77
N GLU A 295 -0.25 -11.02 -2.10
CA GLU A 295 -1.58 -10.89 -2.68
C GLU A 295 -1.59 -9.86 -3.82
N GLU A 296 -0.95 -8.71 -3.64
CA GLU A 296 -0.81 -7.71 -4.72
C GLU A 296 0.01 -8.26 -5.90
N LEU A 297 1.03 -9.08 -5.64
CA LEU A 297 1.76 -9.76 -6.70
C LEU A 297 0.89 -10.74 -7.50
N GLU A 298 0.00 -11.45 -6.82
CA GLU A 298 -0.93 -12.39 -7.47
C GLU A 298 -1.97 -11.67 -8.33
N HIS A 299 -2.32 -10.44 -7.96
CA HIS A 299 -3.23 -9.58 -8.70
C HIS A 299 -2.57 -8.68 -9.75
N ALA A 300 -1.24 -8.66 -9.80
CA ALA A 300 -0.51 -7.93 -10.81
C ALA A 300 -0.88 -8.39 -12.22
N HIS A 301 -0.90 -7.46 -13.16
CA HIS A 301 -1.29 -7.71 -14.53
C HIS A 301 -0.27 -8.63 -15.23
N PRO A 302 -0.63 -9.88 -15.57
CA PRO A 302 0.35 -10.91 -15.89
C PRO A 302 1.09 -10.67 -17.21
N LYS A 303 0.43 -9.99 -18.17
CA LYS A 303 0.99 -9.66 -19.49
C LYS A 303 1.77 -8.34 -19.55
N LEU A 304 1.62 -7.48 -18.54
CA LEU A 304 2.28 -6.16 -18.51
C LEU A 304 3.46 -6.17 -17.55
N SER A 305 3.46 -7.09 -16.59
CA SER A 305 4.53 -7.25 -15.60
C SER A 305 5.65 -8.15 -16.13
N TYR A 306 6.90 -7.72 -15.95
CA TYR A 306 8.09 -8.41 -16.43
C TYR A 306 9.15 -8.54 -15.35
N VAL A 307 9.92 -9.63 -15.44
CA VAL A 307 11.01 -9.97 -14.52
C VAL A 307 12.22 -10.39 -15.34
N LEU A 308 13.40 -9.90 -14.98
CA LEU A 308 14.67 -10.39 -15.48
C LEU A 308 15.32 -11.28 -14.41
N LEU A 309 15.50 -12.56 -14.74
CA LEU A 309 16.15 -13.53 -13.90
C LEU A 309 17.56 -13.84 -14.44
N GLY A 310 18.55 -13.70 -13.56
CA GLY A 310 19.94 -14.05 -13.82
C GLY A 310 20.24 -15.53 -13.59
N ALA A 311 21.53 -15.87 -13.57
CA ALA A 311 21.98 -17.24 -13.38
C ALA A 311 21.50 -17.82 -12.03
N GLY A 312 20.92 -19.01 -12.06
CA GLY A 312 20.38 -19.66 -10.86
C GLY A 312 19.09 -19.04 -10.34
N ASN A 313 18.31 -18.38 -11.20
CA ASN A 313 17.05 -17.69 -10.86
C ASN A 313 17.25 -16.55 -9.84
N SER A 314 18.42 -15.89 -9.86
CA SER A 314 18.59 -14.64 -9.13
C SER A 314 17.69 -13.57 -9.73
N LEU A 315 17.03 -12.78 -8.89
CA LEU A 315 16.30 -11.61 -9.37
C LEU A 315 17.28 -10.51 -9.74
N ASP A 316 17.35 -10.13 -11.02
CA ASP A 316 18.22 -9.04 -11.46
C ASP A 316 17.44 -7.72 -11.52
N ALA A 317 16.20 -7.75 -12.05
CA ALA A 317 15.27 -6.63 -12.06
C ALA A 317 13.81 -7.07 -12.25
N CYS A 318 12.84 -6.24 -11.88
CA CYS A 318 11.42 -6.44 -12.19
C CYS A 318 10.66 -5.11 -12.38
N SER A 319 9.55 -5.19 -13.11
CA SER A 319 8.55 -4.15 -13.32
C SER A 319 7.19 -4.80 -13.18
N ILE A 320 6.46 -4.48 -12.11
CA ILE A 320 5.16 -5.07 -11.78
C ILE A 320 4.11 -3.98 -11.93
N LEU A 321 3.16 -4.22 -12.84
CA LEU A 321 2.03 -3.34 -13.11
C LEU A 321 0.75 -3.98 -12.64
N ASP A 322 -0.18 -3.17 -12.15
CA ASP A 322 -1.56 -3.55 -11.91
C ASP A 322 -2.53 -2.62 -12.66
N MET A 323 -3.81 -2.95 -12.61
CA MET A 323 -4.89 -2.09 -13.10
C MET A 323 -5.62 -1.53 -11.88
N GLN A 324 -5.57 -0.22 -11.71
CA GLN A 324 -6.23 0.50 -10.61
C GLN A 324 -7.73 0.59 -10.88
N GLU A 325 -8.04 1.10 -12.07
CA GLU A 325 -9.37 1.36 -12.58
C GLU A 325 -9.38 1.05 -14.08
N GLU A 326 -10.57 1.01 -14.68
CA GLU A 326 -10.70 0.77 -16.12
C GLU A 326 -9.92 1.82 -16.91
N GLY A 327 -8.94 1.37 -17.69
CA GLY A 327 -8.07 2.24 -18.49
C GLY A 327 -6.96 2.95 -17.69
N VAL A 328 -6.77 2.66 -16.40
CA VAL A 328 -5.67 3.21 -15.59
C VAL A 328 -4.78 2.08 -15.07
N TYR A 329 -3.55 2.06 -15.55
CA TYR A 329 -2.53 1.08 -15.16
C TYR A 329 -1.49 1.75 -14.27
N CYS A 330 -1.09 1.11 -13.18
CA CYS A 330 -0.10 1.67 -12.26
C CYS A 330 1.16 0.81 -12.22
N LEU A 331 2.33 1.45 -12.32
CA LEU A 331 3.62 0.80 -12.06
C LEU A 331 3.84 0.73 -10.55
N ARG A 332 3.34 -0.33 -9.92
CA ARG A 332 3.40 -0.54 -8.47
C ARG A 332 4.80 -0.78 -7.96
N GLN A 333 5.59 -1.54 -8.72
CA GLN A 333 6.93 -1.89 -8.31
C GLN A 333 7.88 -1.83 -9.49
N PHE A 334 8.97 -1.11 -9.30
CA PHE A 334 10.16 -1.26 -10.11
C PHE A 334 11.36 -1.51 -9.20
N PHE A 335 12.10 -2.57 -9.47
CA PHE A 335 13.29 -2.91 -8.71
C PHE A 335 14.42 -3.37 -9.64
N CYS A 336 15.64 -2.99 -9.31
CA CYS A 336 16.84 -3.44 -9.98
C CYS A 336 17.92 -3.67 -8.92
N THR A 337 18.60 -4.81 -8.99
CA THR A 337 19.71 -5.08 -8.07
C THR A 337 20.89 -4.13 -8.32
N PRO A 338 21.63 -3.72 -7.28
CA PRO A 338 22.72 -2.74 -7.40
C PRO A 338 23.84 -3.16 -8.36
N HIS A 339 24.06 -4.47 -8.52
CA HIS A 339 25.12 -5.02 -9.38
C HIS A 339 24.70 -5.19 -10.85
N HIS A 340 23.42 -5.00 -11.17
CA HIS A 340 22.86 -5.23 -12.51
C HIS A 340 22.07 -4.03 -13.01
N THR A 341 22.56 -2.80 -12.84
CA THR A 341 21.87 -1.57 -13.31
C THR A 341 21.55 -1.57 -14.80
N THR A 342 22.28 -2.35 -15.61
CA THR A 342 21.99 -2.57 -17.04
C THR A 342 20.68 -3.33 -17.30
N ALA A 343 20.14 -4.04 -16.30
CA ALA A 343 18.86 -4.75 -16.33
C ALA A 343 17.62 -3.83 -16.32
N THR A 344 17.80 -2.57 -15.88
CA THR A 344 16.71 -1.58 -15.77
C THR A 344 16.00 -1.34 -17.10
N LEU A 345 16.76 -1.03 -18.15
CA LEU A 345 16.20 -0.64 -19.44
C LEU A 345 15.41 -1.78 -20.11
N PRO A 346 15.93 -3.01 -20.23
CA PRO A 346 15.18 -4.07 -20.90
C PRO A 346 13.84 -4.41 -20.23
N VAL A 347 13.79 -4.41 -18.89
CA VAL A 347 12.56 -4.71 -18.15
C VAL A 347 11.52 -3.62 -18.35
N LEU A 348 11.89 -2.35 -18.19
CA LEU A 348 10.98 -1.22 -18.42
C LEU A 348 10.53 -1.14 -19.88
N GLN A 349 11.43 -1.39 -20.85
CA GLN A 349 11.07 -1.43 -22.27
C GLN A 349 10.11 -2.57 -22.59
N ALA A 350 10.24 -3.73 -21.95
CA ALA A 350 9.33 -4.85 -22.13
C ALA A 350 7.92 -4.49 -21.63
N SER A 351 7.80 -3.93 -20.41
CA SER A 351 6.53 -3.43 -19.89
C SER A 351 5.92 -2.34 -20.77
N ALA A 352 6.71 -1.36 -21.22
CA ALA A 352 6.22 -0.28 -22.09
C ALA A 352 5.73 -0.78 -23.46
N ARG A 353 6.43 -1.75 -24.06
CA ARG A 353 5.98 -2.39 -25.31
C ARG A 353 4.71 -3.21 -25.10
N ALA A 354 4.60 -3.91 -23.98
CA ALA A 354 3.40 -4.66 -23.63
C ALA A 354 2.20 -3.73 -23.43
N LEU A 355 2.38 -2.59 -22.76
CA LEU A 355 1.35 -1.55 -22.64
C LEU A 355 0.87 -1.09 -24.01
N LEU A 356 1.79 -0.71 -24.91
CA LEU A 356 1.44 -0.30 -26.29
C LEU A 356 0.76 -1.39 -27.12
N THR A 357 1.00 -2.66 -26.79
CA THR A 357 0.46 -3.81 -27.53
C THR A 357 -0.93 -4.23 -27.03
N PHE A 358 -1.13 -4.20 -25.71
CA PHE A 358 -2.30 -4.80 -25.07
C PHE A 358 -3.30 -3.79 -24.51
N CYS A 359 -2.93 -2.52 -24.38
CA CYS A 359 -3.79 -1.49 -23.82
C CYS A 359 -4.26 -0.50 -24.90
N PRO A 360 -5.48 0.07 -24.76
CA PRO A 360 -5.92 1.16 -25.61
C PRO A 360 -4.99 2.37 -25.52
N GLY A 361 -4.89 3.17 -26.58
CA GLY A 361 -3.97 4.31 -26.64
C GLY A 361 -4.35 5.44 -25.66
N GLU A 362 -5.64 5.57 -25.38
CA GLU A 362 -6.26 6.49 -24.42
C GLU A 362 -6.10 6.06 -22.96
N ALA A 363 -5.70 4.81 -22.70
CA ALA A 363 -5.40 4.37 -21.35
C ALA A 363 -4.26 5.20 -20.75
N VAL A 364 -4.23 5.30 -19.42
CA VAL A 364 -3.24 6.07 -18.69
C VAL A 364 -2.32 5.13 -17.92
N LEU A 365 -1.01 5.32 -18.07
CA LEU A 365 0.00 4.78 -17.18
C LEU A 365 0.26 5.79 -16.05
N GLU A 366 0.11 5.34 -14.82
CA GLU A 366 0.54 6.04 -13.62
C GLU A 366 1.83 5.43 -13.07
N ILE A 367 2.78 6.27 -12.69
CA ILE A 367 4.05 5.86 -12.08
C ILE A 367 4.22 6.68 -10.80
N PRO A 368 3.88 6.13 -9.63
CA PRO A 368 4.25 6.75 -8.37
C PRO A 368 5.76 6.60 -8.15
N THR A 369 6.43 7.68 -7.80
CA THR A 369 7.84 7.68 -7.40
C THR A 369 7.92 8.29 -6.01
N VAL A 370 8.43 7.51 -5.04
CA VAL A 370 8.56 7.89 -3.62
C VAL A 370 10.02 8.12 -3.20
N THR A 371 10.94 8.07 -4.16
CA THR A 371 12.36 8.32 -3.93
C THR A 371 12.92 9.22 -5.03
N GLU A 372 13.91 10.04 -4.68
CA GLU A 372 14.59 10.91 -5.63
C GLU A 372 15.18 10.14 -6.83
N PRO A 373 15.87 8.99 -6.66
CA PRO A 373 16.38 8.22 -7.80
C PRO A 373 15.27 7.74 -8.74
N ALA A 374 14.11 7.37 -8.21
CA ALA A 374 12.97 6.95 -9.03
C ALA A 374 12.39 8.12 -9.82
N ALA A 375 12.22 9.28 -9.18
CA ALA A 375 11.75 10.50 -9.85
C ALA A 375 12.72 10.96 -10.96
N GLN A 376 14.03 10.93 -10.69
CA GLN A 376 15.05 11.25 -11.70
C GLN A 376 15.04 10.23 -12.86
N LEU A 377 14.82 8.95 -12.57
CA LEU A 377 14.73 7.90 -13.60
C LEU A 377 13.50 8.12 -14.49
N ALA A 378 12.34 8.35 -13.89
CA ALA A 378 11.09 8.68 -14.59
C ALA A 378 11.28 9.91 -15.50
N HIS A 379 11.81 11.00 -14.96
CA HIS A 379 12.07 12.22 -15.72
C HIS A 379 12.97 12.01 -16.95
N ARG A 380 13.95 11.10 -16.87
CA ARG A 380 14.88 10.80 -17.97
C ARG A 380 14.33 9.85 -19.03
N LEU A 381 13.34 9.03 -18.67
CA LEU A 381 12.85 7.93 -19.51
C LEU A 381 11.48 8.22 -20.14
N LEU A 382 10.70 9.11 -19.54
CA LEU A 382 9.35 9.45 -19.96
C LEU A 382 9.33 10.61 -20.97
N PRO A 383 8.23 10.79 -21.74
CA PRO A 383 8.11 11.89 -22.70
C PRO A 383 8.30 13.27 -22.04
N LYS A 384 8.88 14.22 -22.78
CA LYS A 384 8.99 15.61 -22.31
C LYS A 384 7.60 16.22 -22.15
N GLY A 385 7.40 17.00 -21.09
CA GLY A 385 6.09 17.61 -20.79
C GLY A 385 5.10 16.65 -20.13
N THR A 386 5.55 15.46 -19.69
CA THR A 386 4.73 14.58 -18.85
C THR A 386 4.28 15.34 -17.61
N ALA A 387 2.98 15.29 -17.32
CA ALA A 387 2.42 15.84 -16.09
C ALA A 387 2.98 15.06 -14.88
N CYS A 388 3.81 15.75 -14.09
CA CYS A 388 4.25 15.33 -12.77
C CYS A 388 3.30 15.98 -11.76
N ARG A 389 2.65 15.17 -10.92
CA ARG A 389 1.80 15.66 -9.84
C ARG A 389 2.50 15.37 -8.52
N HIS A 390 2.83 16.42 -7.77
CA HIS A 390 3.42 16.24 -6.44
C HIS A 390 2.36 15.63 -5.50
N MET A 391 2.83 14.77 -4.61
CA MET A 391 2.03 14.31 -3.49
C MET A 391 2.14 15.36 -2.37
N MET A 392 1.03 15.60 -1.71
CA MET A 392 0.91 16.46 -0.56
C MET A 392 0.77 15.58 0.68
N CYS A 393 1.51 15.92 1.73
CA CYS A 393 1.33 15.36 3.06
C CYS A 393 0.54 16.35 3.90
N ALA A 394 -0.60 15.92 4.41
CA ALA A 394 -1.36 16.66 5.40
C ALA A 394 -1.12 16.06 6.79
N VAL A 395 -0.78 16.89 7.77
CA VAL A 395 -0.55 16.47 9.15
C VAL A 395 -1.45 17.28 10.10
N LEU A 396 -2.25 16.58 10.89
CA LEU A 396 -3.00 17.15 11.99
C LEU A 396 -2.37 16.71 13.32
N ASN A 397 -1.77 17.66 14.04
CA ASN A 397 -1.27 17.45 15.40
C ASN A 397 -2.39 17.69 16.41
N LEU A 398 -2.91 16.62 17.01
CA LEU A 398 -4.03 16.70 17.95
C LEU A 398 -3.62 17.27 19.31
N HIS A 399 -2.34 17.16 19.69
CA HIS A 399 -1.82 17.81 20.90
C HIS A 399 -1.83 19.33 20.83
N GLU A 400 -1.51 19.89 19.66
CA GLU A 400 -1.51 21.34 19.41
C GLU A 400 -2.94 21.85 19.15
N SER A 401 -3.81 20.99 18.61
CA SER A 401 -5.19 21.33 18.22
C SER A 401 -6.24 21.17 19.33
N ARG A 402 -5.86 20.72 20.54
CA ARG A 402 -6.78 20.59 21.69
C ARG A 402 -7.48 21.89 22.10
N GLU A 403 -6.99 23.04 21.66
CA GLU A 403 -7.66 24.33 21.86
C GLU A 403 -8.76 24.62 20.83
N LEU A 404 -8.73 24.02 19.63
CA LEU A 404 -9.68 24.28 18.54
C LEU A 404 -11.00 23.52 18.68
N PHE A 405 -10.98 22.31 19.22
CA PHE A 405 -12.18 21.46 19.35
C PHE A 405 -13.02 21.70 20.61
N ARG A 406 -12.61 22.64 21.49
CA ARG A 406 -13.44 23.07 22.64
C ARG A 406 -14.54 24.07 22.27
N GLY A 407 -14.62 24.50 21.01
CA GLY A 407 -15.49 25.58 20.56
C GLY A 407 -16.58 25.20 19.56
N PHE A 408 -16.78 23.92 19.25
CA PHE A 408 -17.85 23.44 18.36
C PHE A 408 -18.99 22.79 19.12
#